data_AF-A0A967HME6-F1
#
_entry.id   AF-A0A967HME6-F1
#
_cell.length_a   1.000
_cell.length_b   1.000
_cell.length_c   1.000
_cell.angle_alpha   90.00
_cell.angle_beta   90.00
_cell.angle_gamma   90.00
#
_symmetry.space_group_name_H-M   'P 1'
#
loop_
_entity.id
_entity.type
_entity.pdbx_description
1 polymer ?
#
loop_
_entity_poly.entity_id
_entity_poly.type
_entity_poly.pdbx_seq_one_letter_code
_entity_poly.pdbx_strand_id
1 'polypeptide(L)' 'MCFVIAGSGPEEQRLHAEARRLGLLDGKVVFAGFTEDVAGLL' A
#
# COMPACT_ATOMS: atom_id res chain seq x y z
N MET A 1 -11.38 -3.47 7.79
CA MET A 1 -10.42 -4.40 7.17
C MET A 1 -9.62 -3.60 6.16
N CYS A 2 -8.29 -3.63 6.26
CA CYS A 2 -7.36 -2.82 5.47
C CYS A 2 -6.46 -3.78 4.67
N PHE A 3 -6.13 -3.44 3.43
CA PHE A 3 -5.19 -4.16 2.60
C PHE A 3 -3.83 -3.46 2.66
N VAL A 4 -2.79 -4.19 3.10
CA VAL A 4 -1.44 -3.64 3.22
C VAL A 4 -0.63 -4.04 1.98
N ILE A 5 -0.02 -3.05 1.34
CA ILE A 5 0.96 -3.24 0.25
C ILE A 5 2.34 -2.99 0.84
N ALA A 6 3.10 -4.07 1.04
CA ALA A 6 4.48 -4.03 1.51
C ALA A 6 5.45 -4.18 0.33
N GLY A 7 6.54 -3.42 0.36
CA GLY A 7 7.51 -3.28 -0.71
C GLY A 7 7.43 -1.93 -1.41
N SER A 8 8.52 -1.57 -2.07
CA SER A 8 8.62 -0.37 -2.91
C SER A 8 9.16 -0.76 -4.28
N GLY A 9 8.74 -0.07 -5.32
CA GLY A 9 9.21 -0.36 -6.68
C GLY A 9 8.72 0.66 -7.71
N PRO A 10 9.14 0.50 -8.98
CA PRO A 10 8.78 1.42 -10.07
C PRO A 10 7.28 1.66 -10.22
N GLU A 11 6.47 0.68 -9.84
CA GLU A 11 5.01 0.68 -9.97
C GLU A 11 4.26 1.36 -8.81
N GLU A 12 4.94 1.73 -7.73
CA GLU A 12 4.31 2.25 -6.51
C GLU A 12 3.48 3.52 -6.77
N GLN A 13 4.02 4.45 -7.56
CA GLN A 13 3.30 5.68 -7.92
C GLN A 13 2.04 5.39 -8.75
N ARG A 14 2.10 4.41 -9.67
CA ARG A 14 0.95 3.99 -10.47
C ARG A 14 -0.12 3.36 -9.59
N LEU A 15 0.27 2.51 -8.64
CA LEU A 15 -0.64 1.88 -7.68
C LEU A 15 -1.28 2.92 -6.74
N HIS A 16 -0.53 3.90 -6.26
CA HIS A 16 -1.06 5.01 -5.48
C HIS A 16 -2.09 5.83 -6.25
N ALA A 17 -1.81 6.17 -7.51
CA ALA A 17 -2.72 6.90 -8.37
C ALA A 17 -4.02 6.11 -8.62
N GLU A 18 -3.90 4.80 -8.83
CA GLU A 18 -5.06 3.92 -9.03
C GLU A 18 -5.89 3.77 -7.75
N ALA A 19 -5.25 3.57 -6.59
CA ALA A 19 -5.93 3.52 -5.30
C ALA A 19 -6.67 4.84 -4.98
N ARG A 20 -6.09 5.99 -5.36
CA ARG A 20 -6.76 7.30 -5.27
C ARG A 20 -7.96 7.37 -6.19
N ARG A 21 -7.80 6.98 -7.47
CA ARG A 21 -8.87 6.97 -8.47
C ARG A 21 -10.07 6.12 -8.03
N LEU A 22 -9.81 5.04 -7.32
CA LEU A 22 -10.82 4.11 -6.79
C LEU A 22 -11.39 4.49 -5.41
N GLY A 23 -10.91 5.57 -4.77
CA GLY A 23 -11.36 5.98 -3.44
C GLY A 23 -11.01 4.98 -2.34
N LEU A 24 -9.83 4.35 -2.45
CA LEU A 24 -9.35 3.31 -1.52
C LEU A 24 -8.36 3.82 -0.47
N LEU A 25 -7.86 5.05 -0.62
CA LEU A 25 -6.88 5.63 0.31
C LEU A 25 -7.45 5.93 1.71
N ASP A 26 -8.79 6.01 1.84
CA ASP A 26 -9.46 6.24 3.12
C ASP A 26 -9.56 4.94 3.94
N GLY A 27 -8.40 4.41 4.34
CA GLY A 27 -8.29 3.29 5.27
C GLY A 27 -8.57 1.90 4.67
N LYS A 28 -8.74 1.78 3.35
CA LYS A 28 -8.92 0.48 2.68
C LYS A 28 -7.60 -0.09 2.16
N VAL A 29 -6.66 0.76 1.75
CA VAL A 29 -5.31 0.38 1.32
C VAL A 29 -4.27 1.21 2.05
N VAL A 30 -3.25 0.55 2.60
CA VAL A 30 -2.08 1.18 3.23
C VAL A 30 -0.83 0.72 2.49
N PHE A 31 -0.03 1.67 2.01
CA PHE A 31 1.27 1.40 1.43
C PHE A 31 2.31 1.50 2.54
N ALA A 32 2.91 0.37 2.91
CA ALA A 32 3.89 0.28 3.99
C ALA A 32 5.32 0.59 3.52
N GLY A 33 5.54 0.65 2.19
CA GLY A 33 6.87 0.79 1.62
C GLY A 33 7.74 -0.44 1.86
N PHE A 34 9.05 -0.32 1.61
CA PHE A 34 10.00 -1.39 1.91
C PHE A 34 10.17 -1.59 3.42
N THR A 35 10.00 -2.82 3.89
CA THR A 35 10.27 -3.23 5.26
C THR A 35 10.92 -4.62 5.27
N GLU A 36 11.84 -4.84 6.21
CA GLU A 36 12.40 -6.16 6.50
C GLU A 36 11.55 -6.94 7.52
N ASP A 37 10.83 -6.23 8.39
CA ASP A 37 9.90 -6.81 9.35
C ASP A 37 8.49 -6.85 8.76
N VAL A 38 8.22 -7.90 7.98
CA VAL A 38 6.88 -8.18 7.44
C VAL A 38 5.94 -8.69 8.54
N ALA A 39 6.49 -9.34 9.58
CA ALA A 39 5.69 -9.89 10.67
C ALA A 39 5.01 -8.80 11.49
N GLY A 40 5.65 -7.64 11.66
CA GLY A 40 5.07 -6.46 12.31
C GLY A 40 3.93 -5.77 11.55
N LEU A 41 3.60 -6.20 10.33
CA LEU A 41 2.49 -5.64 9.53
C LEU A 41 1.18 -6.44 9.64
N LEU A 42 1.21 -7.62 10.25
CA LEU A 42 0.06 -8.53 10.45
C LEU A 42 -0.64 -8.26 11.80
#